data_AF-A0A098G7B1-F1
#
_entry.id   AF-A0A098G7B1-F1
#
_cell.length_a   1.000
_cell.length_b   1.000
_cell.length_c   1.000
_cell.angle_alpha   90.00
_cell.angle_beta   90.00
_cell.angle_gamma   90.00
#
_symmetry.space_group_name_H-M   'P 1'
#
loop_
_entity.id
_entity.type
_entity.pdbx_description
1 polymer ?
#
loop_
_entity_poly.entity_id
_entity_poly.type
_entity_poly.pdbx_seq_one_letter_code
_entity_poly.pdbx_strand_id
1 'polypeptide(L)'
;MSFTLVAYETLKARIKESIVTLLRHHKLDPTTLDESLKKLPEERRIQATFLLKTIAYLDPMHPQTDAETTIKMRTLNAAAYYVWEKIGASYGWTSPENSNLFVSLTSSLELGKENKPNDANLADMYSDLEKHLRKGTYNNSRPRRGYLDAQAFKIDGYSVEADILDLRDKLKVLGDGEIRVAQEQEAKKHAKPSSGILAGIFGGGSKTPTKEEPSKASTLTSTI
;
A
#
# COMPACT_ATOMS: atom_id res chain seq x y z
N MET A 1 10.91 -4.44 -1.92
CA MET A 1 10.51 -3.60 -0.77
C MET A 1 9.42 -4.34 -0.01
N SER A 2 9.39 -4.24 1.32
CA SER A 2 8.36 -4.85 2.17
C SER A 2 8.06 -3.88 3.30
N PHE A 3 6.80 -3.82 3.72
CA PHE A 3 6.36 -3.01 4.85
C PHE A 3 6.53 -3.75 6.18
N THR A 4 7.04 -3.04 7.19
CA THR A 4 7.06 -3.50 8.58
C THR A 4 5.86 -2.89 9.31
N LEU A 5 5.00 -3.74 9.88
CA LEU A 5 3.86 -3.27 10.67
C LEU A 5 4.32 -2.55 11.94
N VAL A 6 3.83 -1.33 12.18
CA VAL A 6 4.04 -0.64 13.44
C VAL A 6 3.24 -1.34 14.55
N ALA A 7 3.86 -1.53 15.72
CA ALA A 7 3.23 -2.16 16.88
C ALA A 7 1.93 -1.44 17.29
N TYR A 8 0.92 -2.20 17.73
CA TYR A 8 -0.45 -1.70 17.91
C TYR A 8 -0.53 -0.49 18.84
N GLU A 9 0.00 -0.60 20.07
CA GLU A 9 -0.06 0.50 21.06
C GLU A 9 0.77 1.72 20.61
N THR A 10 1.91 1.48 19.93
CA THR A 10 2.73 2.55 19.35
C THR A 10 1.98 3.33 18.28
N LEU A 11 1.35 2.63 17.31
CA LEU A 11 0.58 3.27 16.25
C LEU A 11 -0.68 3.96 16.80
N LYS A 12 -1.38 3.33 17.74
CA LYS A 12 -2.53 3.90 18.46
C LYS A 12 -2.18 5.21 19.18
N ALA A 13 -1.04 5.27 19.87
CA ALA A 13 -0.57 6.50 20.51
C ALA A 13 -0.25 7.60 19.47
N ARG A 14 0.48 7.24 18.40
CA ARG A 14 0.84 8.16 17.31
C ARG A 14 -0.38 8.71 16.54
N ILE A 15 -1.39 7.88 16.29
CA ILE A 15 -2.67 8.31 15.70
C ILE A 15 -3.39 9.30 16.62
N LYS A 16 -3.46 9.02 17.93
CA LYS A 16 -4.08 9.95 18.90
C LYS A 16 -3.35 11.30 18.91
N GLU A 17 -2.03 11.34 18.96
CA GLU A 17 -1.27 12.61 18.92
C GLU A 17 -1.39 13.31 17.55
N SER A 18 -1.51 12.56 16.44
CA SER A 18 -1.78 13.13 15.11
C SER A 18 -3.13 13.88 15.08
N ILE A 19 -4.16 13.32 15.71
CA ILE A 19 -5.49 13.95 15.81
C ILE A 19 -5.46 15.14 16.78
N VAL A 20 -4.76 15.03 17.91
CA VAL A 20 -4.52 16.16 18.83
C VAL A 20 -3.80 17.32 18.11
N THR A 21 -2.81 17.01 17.28
CA THR A 21 -2.07 18.00 16.47
C THR A 21 -2.97 18.64 15.42
N LEU A 22 -3.81 17.86 14.74
CA LEU A 22 -4.83 18.36 13.81
C LEU A 22 -5.82 19.33 14.49
N LEU A 23 -6.30 19.01 15.70
CA LEU A 23 -7.19 19.90 16.46
C LEU A 23 -6.48 21.21 16.81
N ARG A 24 -5.24 21.15 17.34
CA ARG A 24 -4.43 22.34 17.64
C ARG A 24 -4.19 23.20 16.40
N HIS A 25 -3.91 22.60 15.24
CA HIS A 25 -3.77 23.31 13.95
C HIS A 25 -5.03 24.11 13.58
N HIS A 26 -6.22 23.54 13.83
CA HIS A 26 -7.50 24.23 13.64
C HIS A 26 -7.90 25.17 14.81
N LYS A 27 -7.02 25.39 15.79
CA LYS A 27 -7.27 26.18 17.02
C LYS A 27 -8.41 25.63 17.88
N LEU A 28 -8.58 24.31 17.88
CA LEU A 28 -9.57 23.57 18.64
C LEU A 28 -8.92 22.92 19.87
N ASP A 29 -9.67 22.80 20.96
CA ASP A 29 -9.19 22.22 22.21
C ASP A 29 -9.21 20.68 22.17
N PRO A 30 -8.06 19.99 22.35
CA PRO A 30 -8.02 18.54 22.39
C PRO A 30 -8.64 17.91 23.65
N THR A 31 -8.81 18.66 24.75
CA THR A 31 -9.39 18.10 25.99
C THR A 31 -10.89 17.82 25.84
N THR A 32 -11.56 18.57 24.97
CA THR A 32 -12.98 18.41 24.57
C THR A 32 -13.11 17.65 23.24
N LEU A 33 -12.41 16.51 23.11
CA LEU A 33 -12.20 15.75 21.87
C LEU A 33 -13.46 15.61 20.98
N ASP A 34 -14.57 15.11 21.52
CA ASP A 34 -15.80 14.86 20.74
C ASP A 34 -16.48 16.14 20.24
N GLU A 35 -16.37 17.26 20.96
CA GLU A 35 -16.89 18.56 20.53
C GLU A 35 -15.97 19.23 19.51
N SER A 36 -14.66 19.09 19.71
CA SER A 36 -13.66 19.64 18.80
C SER A 36 -13.62 18.89 17.47
N LEU A 37 -13.78 17.56 17.45
CA LEU A 37 -13.91 16.79 16.20
C LEU A 37 -15.08 17.28 15.34
N LYS A 38 -16.23 17.63 15.94
CA LYS A 38 -17.40 18.15 15.21
C LYS A 38 -17.12 19.47 14.48
N LYS A 39 -16.15 20.26 14.95
CA LYS A 39 -15.74 21.57 14.40
C LYS A 39 -14.70 21.47 13.29
N LEU A 40 -14.13 20.28 13.03
CA LEU A 40 -13.23 20.05 11.89
C LEU A 40 -13.99 20.07 10.55
N PRO A 41 -13.31 20.39 9.43
CA PRO A 41 -13.84 20.15 8.09
C PRO A 41 -14.30 18.70 7.94
N GLU A 42 -15.45 18.49 7.27
CA GLU A 42 -16.15 17.20 7.22
C GLU A 42 -15.26 16.01 6.86
N GLU A 43 -14.47 16.12 5.79
CA GLU A 43 -13.56 15.06 5.35
C GLU A 43 -12.56 14.65 6.46
N ARG A 44 -11.98 15.64 7.16
CA ARG A 44 -11.00 15.42 8.24
C ARG A 44 -11.68 14.94 9.52
N ARG A 45 -12.90 15.40 9.82
CA ARG A 45 -13.76 14.90 10.91
C ARG A 45 -14.03 13.40 10.72
N ILE A 46 -14.49 13.01 9.53
CA ILE A 46 -14.80 11.60 9.19
C ILE A 46 -13.54 10.74 9.32
N GLN A 47 -12.43 11.16 8.72
CA GLN A 47 -11.16 10.43 8.78
C GLN A 47 -10.62 10.25 10.21
N ALA A 48 -10.60 11.32 11.01
CA ALA A 48 -10.16 11.25 12.40
C ALA A 48 -11.09 10.38 13.26
N THR A 49 -12.41 10.52 13.09
CA THR A 49 -13.42 9.72 13.81
C THR A 49 -13.32 8.25 13.41
N PHE A 50 -13.10 7.92 12.14
CA PHE A 50 -12.92 6.56 11.65
C PHE A 50 -11.71 5.87 12.29
N LEU A 51 -10.58 6.56 12.40
CA LEU A 51 -9.38 6.03 13.08
C LEU A 51 -9.64 5.80 14.58
N LEU A 52 -10.31 6.74 15.25
CA LEU A 52 -10.67 6.59 16.67
C LEU A 52 -11.68 5.47 16.92
N LYS A 53 -12.69 5.31 16.05
CA LYS A 53 -13.65 4.18 16.09
C LYS A 53 -12.94 2.85 15.83
N THR A 54 -11.97 2.80 14.90
CA THR A 54 -11.15 1.60 14.66
C THR A 54 -10.34 1.22 15.91
N ILE A 55 -9.70 2.19 16.56
CA ILE A 55 -9.00 1.97 17.84
C ILE A 55 -9.97 1.46 18.91
N ALA A 56 -11.12 2.11 19.09
CA ALA A 56 -12.12 1.71 20.08
C ALA A 56 -12.72 0.31 19.82
N TYR A 57 -12.78 -0.11 18.56
CA TYR A 57 -13.22 -1.45 18.16
C TYR A 57 -12.17 -2.54 18.40
N LEU A 58 -10.88 -2.19 18.24
CA LEU A 58 -9.75 -3.11 18.43
C LEU A 58 -9.26 -3.17 19.89
N ASP A 59 -9.43 -2.11 20.67
CA ASP A 59 -8.93 -2.03 22.06
C ASP A 59 -9.41 -3.19 22.94
N PRO A 60 -10.69 -3.59 22.96
CA PRO A 60 -11.20 -4.74 23.73
C PRO A 60 -10.69 -6.12 23.25
N MET A 61 -9.97 -6.20 22.14
CA MET A 61 -9.41 -7.48 21.66
C MET A 61 -8.17 -7.84 22.48
N HIS A 62 -8.25 -8.94 23.21
CA HIS A 62 -7.14 -9.55 23.93
C HIS A 62 -6.62 -10.75 23.12
N PRO A 63 -5.70 -10.56 22.16
CA PRO A 63 -5.15 -11.67 21.37
C PRO A 63 -4.44 -12.68 22.29
N GLN A 64 -4.67 -13.96 22.05
CA GLN A 64 -4.04 -15.06 22.79
C GLN A 64 -2.91 -15.72 21.98
N THR A 65 -2.75 -15.33 20.72
CA THR A 65 -1.77 -15.89 19.77
C THR A 65 -1.05 -14.79 19.00
N ASP A 66 0.13 -15.10 18.46
CA ASP A 66 0.89 -14.21 17.57
C ASP A 66 0.12 -13.87 16.29
N ALA A 67 -0.70 -14.81 15.80
CA ALA A 67 -1.57 -14.61 14.64
C ALA A 67 -2.65 -13.54 14.93
N GLU A 68 -3.35 -13.63 16.05
CA GLU A 68 -4.33 -12.62 16.46
C GLU A 68 -3.69 -11.27 16.76
N THR A 69 -2.49 -11.27 17.37
CA THR A 69 -1.69 -10.07 17.60
C THR A 69 -1.32 -9.39 16.28
N THR A 70 -0.87 -10.17 15.31
CA THR A 70 -0.56 -9.72 13.95
C THR A 70 -1.80 -9.15 13.27
N ILE A 71 -2.96 -9.80 13.36
CA ILE A 71 -4.24 -9.31 12.80
C ILE A 71 -4.64 -7.97 13.44
N LYS A 72 -4.53 -7.84 14.78
CA LYS A 72 -4.84 -6.59 15.50
C LYS A 72 -3.93 -5.45 15.07
N MET A 73 -2.62 -5.69 15.00
CA MET A 73 -1.62 -4.74 14.49
C MET A 73 -1.91 -4.34 13.04
N ARG A 74 -2.08 -5.34 12.17
CA ARG A 74 -2.28 -5.16 10.73
C ARG A 74 -3.55 -4.39 10.42
N THR A 75 -4.64 -4.65 11.14
CA THR A 75 -5.92 -3.92 10.96
C THR A 75 -5.77 -2.42 11.25
N LEU A 76 -5.05 -2.04 12.31
CA LEU A 76 -4.82 -0.61 12.61
C LEU A 76 -3.85 0.05 11.61
N ASN A 77 -2.79 -0.66 11.20
CA ASN A 77 -1.88 -0.20 10.13
C ASN A 77 -2.63 -0.01 8.82
N ALA A 78 -3.52 -0.94 8.47
CA ALA A 78 -4.37 -0.88 7.28
C ALA A 78 -5.31 0.32 7.34
N ALA A 79 -6.00 0.56 8.45
CA ALA A 79 -6.91 1.70 8.60
C ALA A 79 -6.17 3.05 8.48
N ALA A 80 -5.01 3.18 9.11
CA ALA A 80 -4.16 4.37 9.01
C ALA A 80 -3.63 4.59 7.59
N TYR A 81 -3.12 3.53 6.93
CA TYR A 81 -2.61 3.61 5.56
C TYR A 81 -3.74 3.90 4.55
N TYR A 82 -4.93 3.34 4.76
CA TYR A 82 -6.12 3.57 3.93
C TYR A 82 -6.62 5.03 4.02
N VAL A 83 -6.64 5.61 5.23
CA VAL A 83 -6.91 7.05 5.40
C VAL A 83 -5.81 7.90 4.76
N TRP A 84 -4.54 7.52 4.89
CA TRP A 84 -3.43 8.20 4.24
C TRP A 84 -3.57 8.19 2.70
N GLU A 85 -3.95 7.07 2.08
CA GLU A 85 -4.24 7.00 0.63
C GLU A 85 -5.41 7.90 0.24
N LYS A 86 -6.51 7.90 1.00
CA LYS A 86 -7.68 8.75 0.73
C LYS A 86 -7.34 10.24 0.78
N ILE A 87 -6.52 10.66 1.74
CA ILE A 87 -6.02 12.05 1.80
C ILE A 87 -5.08 12.31 0.62
N GLY A 88 -4.19 11.38 0.28
CA GLY A 88 -3.34 11.49 -0.91
C GLY A 88 -4.14 11.74 -2.19
N ALA A 89 -5.23 10.99 -2.38
CA ALA A 89 -6.12 11.12 -3.52
C ALA A 89 -6.93 12.43 -3.54
N SER A 90 -7.35 12.96 -2.38
CA SER A 90 -8.21 14.17 -2.34
C SER A 90 -7.48 15.48 -2.65
N TYR A 91 -6.15 15.52 -2.65
CA TYR A 91 -5.35 16.71 -3.00
C TYR A 91 -5.08 16.87 -4.51
N GLY A 92 -5.27 15.82 -5.32
CA GLY A 92 -5.19 15.88 -6.79
C GLY A 92 -3.88 16.47 -7.32
N TRP A 93 -3.95 17.71 -7.82
CA TRP A 93 -2.80 18.44 -8.38
C TRP A 93 -1.92 19.16 -7.34
N THR A 94 -2.37 19.23 -6.09
CA THR A 94 -1.63 19.87 -4.99
C THR A 94 -0.91 18.84 -4.13
N SER A 95 0.18 19.22 -3.44
CA SER A 95 0.88 18.26 -2.58
C SER A 95 -0.02 17.86 -1.39
N PRO A 96 -0.23 16.56 -1.12
CA PRO A 96 -0.95 16.09 0.07
C PRO A 96 -0.20 16.39 1.37
N GLU A 97 1.09 16.75 1.31
CA GLU A 97 1.88 17.22 2.46
C GLU A 97 1.34 18.53 3.06
N ASN A 98 0.50 19.27 2.32
CA ASN A 98 -0.27 20.39 2.86
C ASN A 98 -1.32 19.94 3.91
N SER A 99 -1.61 18.63 4.01
CA SER A 99 -2.44 18.06 5.07
C SER A 99 -1.57 17.65 6.26
N ASN A 100 -1.74 18.33 7.40
CA ASN A 100 -1.11 17.93 8.67
C ASN A 100 -1.40 16.45 9.03
N LEU A 101 -2.61 15.95 8.74
CA LEU A 101 -2.98 14.56 8.97
C LEU A 101 -2.26 13.59 8.03
N PHE A 102 -1.98 13.97 6.77
CA PHE A 102 -1.20 13.14 5.85
C PHE A 102 0.25 13.01 6.30
N VAL A 103 0.90 14.14 6.62
CA VAL A 103 2.30 14.16 7.10
C VAL A 103 2.44 13.37 8.39
N SER A 104 1.56 13.60 9.37
CA SER A 104 1.59 12.88 10.64
C SER A 104 1.29 11.37 10.49
N LEU A 105 0.39 10.96 9.59
CA LEU A 105 0.20 9.54 9.28
C LEU A 105 1.41 8.92 8.56
N THR A 106 2.06 9.67 7.67
CA THR A 106 3.31 9.26 6.99
C THR A 106 4.37 8.90 8.03
N SER A 107 4.62 9.79 9.00
CA SER A 107 5.54 9.53 10.11
C SER A 107 5.04 8.45 11.07
N SER A 108 3.72 8.37 11.32
CA SER A 108 3.14 7.42 12.28
C SER A 108 3.32 5.97 11.85
N LEU A 109 3.17 5.72 10.54
CA LEU A 109 3.35 4.45 9.84
C LEU A 109 4.81 4.19 9.43
N GLU A 110 5.73 5.13 9.71
CA GLU A 110 7.14 5.06 9.30
C GLU A 110 7.31 4.87 7.79
N LEU A 111 6.43 5.47 6.99
CA LEU A 111 6.46 5.37 5.54
C LEU A 111 7.68 6.08 4.97
N GLY A 112 8.39 5.39 4.08
CA GLY A 112 9.55 5.93 3.38
C GLY A 112 9.92 5.10 2.17
N LYS A 113 11.02 5.43 1.51
CA LYS A 113 11.50 4.74 0.31
C LYS A 113 11.71 3.24 0.52
N GLU A 114 12.22 2.86 1.69
CA GLU A 114 12.57 1.46 2.01
C GLU A 114 11.44 0.75 2.80
N ASN A 115 10.52 1.48 3.42
CA ASN A 115 9.37 0.96 4.17
C ASN A 115 8.06 1.48 3.58
N LYS A 116 7.52 0.75 2.60
CA LYS A 116 6.21 1.02 1.98
C LYS A 116 5.52 -0.30 1.63
N PRO A 117 4.19 -0.43 1.79
CA PRO A 117 3.46 -1.63 1.39
C PRO A 117 3.68 -1.97 -0.08
N ASN A 118 4.03 -3.23 -0.35
CA ASN A 118 3.89 -3.85 -1.66
C ASN A 118 2.51 -4.50 -1.81
N ASP A 119 2.18 -4.99 -3.00
CA ASP A 119 0.87 -5.55 -3.32
C ASP A 119 0.43 -6.67 -2.37
N ALA A 120 1.35 -7.57 -1.99
CA ALA A 120 1.06 -8.64 -1.03
C ALA A 120 0.81 -8.09 0.39
N ASN A 121 1.55 -7.07 0.83
CA ASN A 121 1.29 -6.40 2.09
C ASN A 121 -0.08 -5.70 2.08
N LEU A 122 -0.44 -5.04 0.97
CA LEU A 122 -1.73 -4.37 0.79
C LEU A 122 -2.89 -5.37 0.76
N ALA A 123 -2.72 -6.52 0.10
CA ALA A 123 -3.73 -7.58 0.08
C ALA A 123 -4.01 -8.10 1.49
N ASP A 124 -2.96 -8.39 2.26
CA ASP A 124 -3.06 -8.78 3.66
C ASP A 124 -3.73 -7.69 4.54
N MET A 125 -3.29 -6.43 4.39
CA MET A 125 -3.78 -5.29 5.15
C MET A 125 -5.26 -4.99 4.89
N TYR A 126 -5.67 -4.89 3.63
CA TYR A 126 -7.05 -4.59 3.26
C TYR A 126 -8.00 -5.76 3.48
N SER A 127 -7.51 -7.00 3.38
CA SER A 127 -8.27 -8.20 3.72
C SER A 127 -8.68 -8.20 5.19
N ASP A 128 -7.76 -7.89 6.10
CA ASP A 128 -8.08 -7.84 7.54
C ASP A 128 -8.91 -6.60 7.92
N LEU A 129 -8.72 -5.46 7.24
CA LEU A 129 -9.59 -4.29 7.41
C LEU A 129 -11.04 -4.56 6.94
N GLU A 130 -11.26 -5.13 5.75
CA GLU A 130 -12.60 -5.47 5.23
C GLU A 130 -13.37 -6.39 6.18
N LYS A 131 -12.68 -7.42 6.72
CA LYS A 131 -13.24 -8.36 7.71
C LYS A 131 -13.68 -7.63 8.97
N HIS A 132 -12.87 -6.70 9.50
CA HIS A 132 -13.17 -5.96 10.72
C HIS A 132 -14.30 -4.94 10.52
N LEU A 133 -14.30 -4.18 9.41
CA LEU A 133 -15.41 -3.28 9.09
C LEU A 133 -16.73 -4.06 8.98
N ARG A 134 -16.74 -5.21 8.32
CA ARG A 134 -17.93 -6.08 8.27
C ARG A 134 -18.33 -6.66 9.61
N LYS A 135 -17.38 -7.08 10.44
CA LYS A 135 -17.63 -7.60 11.80
C LYS A 135 -18.18 -6.52 12.74
N GLY A 136 -17.84 -5.25 12.50
CA GLY A 136 -18.39 -4.09 13.23
C GLY A 136 -19.68 -3.50 12.62
N THR A 137 -20.21 -4.08 11.54
CA THR A 137 -21.38 -3.55 10.81
C THR A 137 -22.52 -4.56 10.66
N TYR A 138 -22.21 -5.84 10.40
CA TYR A 138 -23.21 -6.86 10.00
C TYR A 138 -23.26 -8.06 10.94
N ASN A 139 -24.45 -8.64 11.09
CA ASN A 139 -24.66 -9.87 11.85
C ASN A 139 -23.81 -11.02 11.29
N ASN A 140 -22.94 -11.61 12.12
CA ASN A 140 -21.96 -12.64 11.72
C ASN A 140 -21.07 -12.20 10.53
N SER A 141 -20.78 -10.90 10.40
CA SER A 141 -20.02 -10.31 9.27
C SER A 141 -20.65 -10.53 7.88
N ARG A 142 -21.94 -10.87 7.80
CA ARG A 142 -22.64 -11.24 6.54
C ARG A 142 -23.74 -10.22 6.22
N PRO A 143 -23.63 -9.41 5.15
CA PRO A 143 -24.67 -8.44 4.77
C PRO A 143 -26.07 -9.04 4.61
N ARG A 144 -26.15 -10.28 4.09
CA ARG A 144 -27.42 -11.04 3.96
C ARG A 144 -28.11 -11.39 5.29
N ARG A 145 -27.47 -11.15 6.45
CA ARG A 145 -28.05 -11.33 7.79
C ARG A 145 -28.44 -10.00 8.46
N GLY A 146 -28.41 -8.90 7.72
CA GLY A 146 -28.70 -7.57 8.24
C GLY A 146 -27.57 -6.96 9.07
N TYR A 147 -27.84 -5.75 9.55
CA TYR A 147 -26.92 -4.94 10.35
C TYR A 147 -26.93 -5.37 11.83
N LEU A 148 -25.87 -5.02 12.55
CA LEU A 148 -25.86 -5.00 14.01
C LEU A 148 -26.73 -3.85 14.53
N ASP A 149 -27.37 -4.03 15.68
CA ASP A 149 -28.10 -2.95 16.37
C ASP A 149 -27.15 -1.82 16.81
N ALA A 150 -25.98 -2.20 17.33
CA ALA A 150 -24.88 -1.30 17.68
C ALA A 150 -23.75 -1.42 16.66
N GLN A 151 -23.75 -0.55 15.65
CA GLN A 151 -22.71 -0.49 14.62
C GLN A 151 -21.50 0.31 15.10
N ALA A 152 -20.31 -0.31 15.10
CA ALA A 152 -19.09 0.31 15.59
C ALA A 152 -18.66 1.53 14.75
N PHE A 153 -18.92 1.48 13.44
CA PHE A 153 -18.47 2.46 12.45
C PHE A 153 -19.56 3.45 12.02
N LYS A 154 -20.66 3.58 12.79
CA LYS A 154 -21.66 4.63 12.56
C LYS A 154 -21.06 6.01 12.87
N ILE A 155 -20.88 6.82 11.83
CA ILE A 155 -20.27 8.14 11.84
C ILE A 155 -21.08 9.06 10.92
N ASP A 156 -21.39 10.28 11.35
CA ASP A 156 -22.22 11.20 10.56
C ASP A 156 -21.49 11.70 9.29
N GLY A 157 -22.12 11.50 8.14
CA GLY A 157 -21.57 11.80 6.80
C GLY A 157 -20.72 10.67 6.19
N TYR A 158 -20.64 9.50 6.83
CA TYR A 158 -19.81 8.37 6.42
C TYR A 158 -20.62 7.11 6.10
N SER A 159 -20.23 6.38 5.04
CA SER A 159 -20.74 5.04 4.73
C SER A 159 -19.62 4.02 4.87
N VAL A 160 -19.76 3.13 5.85
CA VAL A 160 -18.86 1.98 6.01
C VAL A 160 -19.02 0.96 4.88
N GLU A 161 -20.20 0.94 4.25
CA GLU A 161 -20.51 0.10 3.10
C GLU A 161 -19.71 0.51 1.87
N ALA A 162 -19.57 1.81 1.60
CA ALA A 162 -18.72 2.34 0.54
C ALA A 162 -17.26 1.91 0.73
N ASP A 163 -16.75 1.99 1.96
CA ASP A 163 -15.38 1.58 2.29
C ASP A 163 -15.17 0.06 2.19
N ILE A 164 -16.17 -0.74 2.59
CA ILE A 164 -16.15 -2.20 2.40
C ILE A 164 -16.15 -2.57 0.91
N LEU A 165 -16.82 -1.79 0.05
CA LEU A 165 -16.82 -2.01 -1.40
C LEU A 165 -15.49 -1.58 -2.05
N ASP A 166 -14.98 -0.40 -1.73
CA ASP A 166 -13.68 0.09 -2.24
C ASP A 166 -12.52 -0.84 -1.83
N LEU A 167 -12.50 -1.33 -0.58
CA LEU A 167 -11.51 -2.32 -0.14
C LEU A 167 -11.62 -3.64 -0.93
N ARG A 168 -12.82 -4.08 -1.32
CA ARG A 168 -13.00 -5.27 -2.16
C ARG A 168 -12.51 -5.07 -3.58
N ASP A 169 -12.77 -3.91 -4.17
CA ASP A 169 -12.31 -3.61 -5.51
C ASP A 169 -10.78 -3.48 -5.55
N LYS A 170 -10.17 -2.85 -4.53
CA LYS A 170 -8.71 -2.88 -4.30
C LYS A 170 -8.17 -4.31 -4.16
N LEU A 171 -8.79 -5.15 -3.32
CA LEU A 171 -8.38 -6.56 -3.14
C LEU A 171 -8.49 -7.38 -4.44
N LYS A 172 -9.52 -7.14 -5.24
CA LYS A 172 -9.67 -7.80 -6.55
C LYS A 172 -8.54 -7.40 -7.50
N VAL A 173 -8.22 -6.11 -7.61
CA VAL A 173 -7.13 -5.61 -8.46
C VAL A 173 -5.78 -6.21 -8.05
N LEU A 174 -5.52 -6.32 -6.73
CA LEU A 174 -4.31 -6.94 -6.20
C LEU A 174 -4.23 -8.44 -6.56
N GLY A 175 -5.30 -9.21 -6.34
CA GLY A 175 -5.35 -10.64 -6.69
C GLY A 175 -5.24 -10.92 -8.19
N ASP A 176 -5.90 -10.10 -9.03
CA ASP A 176 -5.75 -10.17 -10.50
C ASP A 176 -4.29 -9.88 -10.93
N GLY A 177 -3.59 -9.01 -10.20
CA GLY A 177 -2.16 -8.71 -10.39
C GLY A 177 -1.25 -9.89 -10.04
N GLU A 178 -1.44 -10.51 -8.86
CA GLU A 178 -0.68 -11.69 -8.43
C GLU A 178 -0.81 -12.85 -9.43
N ILE A 179 -2.03 -13.09 -9.95
CA ILE A 179 -2.28 -14.12 -10.96
C ILE A 179 -1.48 -13.85 -12.24
N ARG A 180 -1.44 -12.60 -12.72
CA ARG A 180 -0.65 -12.22 -13.92
C ARG A 180 0.84 -12.40 -13.70
N VAL A 181 1.36 -12.00 -12.54
CA VAL A 181 2.77 -12.20 -12.19
C VAL A 181 3.12 -13.70 -12.15
N ALA A 182 2.26 -14.54 -11.58
CA ALA A 182 2.45 -15.98 -11.58
C ALA A 182 2.43 -16.58 -13.00
N GLN A 183 1.49 -16.15 -13.86
CA GLN A 183 1.42 -16.56 -15.27
C GLN A 183 2.67 -16.16 -16.05
N GLU A 184 3.17 -14.93 -15.87
CA GLU A 184 4.40 -14.47 -16.51
C GLU A 184 5.64 -15.24 -16.03
N GLN A 185 5.75 -15.51 -14.73
CA GLN A 185 6.87 -16.30 -14.19
C GLN A 185 6.86 -17.72 -14.74
N GLU A 186 5.69 -18.35 -14.86
CA GLU A 186 5.58 -19.68 -15.41
C GLU A 186 5.88 -19.69 -16.92
N ALA A 187 5.39 -18.72 -17.69
CA ALA A 187 5.74 -18.54 -19.09
C ALA A 187 7.26 -18.34 -19.29
N LYS A 188 7.93 -17.60 -18.40
CA LYS A 188 9.40 -17.40 -18.42
C LYS A 188 10.19 -18.68 -18.12
N LYS A 189 9.64 -19.64 -17.34
CA LYS A 189 10.27 -20.95 -17.12
C LYS A 189 10.15 -21.89 -18.32
N HIS A 190 9.02 -21.83 -19.03
CA HIS A 190 8.76 -22.68 -20.22
C HIS A 190 9.25 -22.06 -21.53
N ALA A 191 9.61 -20.78 -21.53
CA ALA A 191 10.33 -20.15 -22.62
C ALA A 191 11.73 -20.78 -22.75
N LYS A 192 11.88 -21.76 -23.66
CA LYS A 192 13.19 -22.27 -24.05
C LYS A 192 14.09 -21.09 -24.42
N PRO A 193 15.37 -21.06 -23.99
CA PRO A 193 16.30 -20.07 -24.52
C PRO A 193 16.30 -20.21 -26.04
N SER A 194 16.02 -19.12 -26.74
CA SER A 194 16.14 -19.10 -28.20
C SER A 194 17.61 -19.34 -28.52
N SER A 195 17.93 -20.57 -28.91
CA SER A 195 19.22 -20.89 -29.50
C SER A 195 19.38 -19.95 -30.68
N GLY A 196 20.26 -18.97 -30.53
CA GLY A 196 20.51 -17.96 -31.55
C GLY A 196 21.05 -18.65 -32.79
N ILE A 197 20.15 -19.03 -33.70
CA ILE A 197 20.48 -19.30 -35.08
C ILE A 197 20.88 -17.95 -35.65
N LEU A 198 22.15 -17.59 -35.46
CA LEU A 198 22.86 -16.71 -36.36
C LEU A 198 22.84 -17.44 -37.71
N ALA A 199 21.78 -17.16 -38.46
CA ALA A 199 21.67 -17.52 -39.86
C ALA A 199 22.84 -16.82 -40.56
N GLY A 200 23.91 -17.59 -40.79
CA GLY A 200 25.07 -17.17 -41.55
C GLY A 200 24.70 -16.99 -43.01
N ILE A 201 24.00 -15.91 -43.32
CA ILE A 201 23.69 -15.46 -44.68
C ILE A 201 24.97 -14.85 -45.27
N PHE A 202 25.97 -15.70 -45.57
CA PHE A 202 27.04 -15.40 -46.52
C PHE A 202 27.53 -16.72 -47.13
N GLY A 203 27.05 -17.00 -48.33
CA GLY A 203 27.50 -18.16 -49.11
C GLY A 203 28.71 -17.85 -49.98
N GLY A 204 29.44 -18.92 -50.36
CA GLY A 204 30.19 -19.00 -51.62
C GLY A 204 31.39 -18.06 -51.81
N GLY A 205 32.57 -18.50 -51.36
CA GLY A 205 33.87 -17.92 -51.76
C GLY A 205 34.95 -18.99 -51.78
N SER A 206 35.59 -19.20 -52.93
CA SER A 206 36.52 -20.31 -53.19
C SER A 206 37.97 -20.06 -52.73
N LYS A 207 38.71 -21.14 -52.43
CA LYS A 207 40.15 -21.44 -52.73
C LYS A 207 41.14 -20.24 -52.73
N THR A 208 42.33 -20.26 -52.09
CA THR A 208 43.33 -21.35 -51.92
C THR A 208 44.35 -20.95 -50.79
N PRO A 209 45.49 -21.62 -50.51
CA PRO A 209 46.07 -21.65 -49.17
C PRO A 209 47.07 -20.53 -48.83
N THR A 210 47.24 -20.28 -47.53
CA THR A 210 48.33 -19.47 -46.98
C THR A 210 49.46 -20.36 -46.46
N LYS A 211 50.66 -20.28 -47.04
CA LYS A 211 51.91 -20.38 -46.28
C LYS A 211 53.12 -19.81 -47.01
N GLU A 212 53.44 -18.56 -46.73
CA GLU A 212 54.82 -18.07 -46.71
C GLU A 212 54.94 -16.95 -45.67
N GLU A 213 56.11 -16.86 -45.03
CA GLU A 213 56.39 -16.05 -43.84
C GLU A 213 57.56 -15.07 -44.14
N PRO A 214 58.07 -14.25 -43.21
CA PRO A 214 57.68 -12.84 -43.09
C PRO A 214 58.80 -11.83 -43.47
N SER A 215 58.41 -10.61 -43.83
CA SER A 215 59.29 -9.43 -43.90
C SER A 215 58.43 -8.15 -43.94
N LYS A 216 58.26 -7.41 -42.84
CA LYS A 216 59.12 -6.33 -42.29
C LYS A 216 58.81 -4.91 -42.80
N ALA A 217 58.89 -3.97 -41.87
CA ALA A 217 59.08 -2.53 -42.02
C ALA A 217 57.95 -1.67 -42.62
N SER A 218 57.14 -1.11 -41.72
CA SER A 218 56.63 0.27 -41.84
C SER A 218 57.78 1.27 -42.03
N THR A 219 57.59 2.31 -42.84
CA THR A 219 58.10 3.70 -42.62
C THR A 219 57.51 4.64 -43.69
N LEU A 220 56.75 5.67 -43.24
CA LEU A 220 56.60 7.08 -43.71
C LEU A 220 56.58 7.40 -45.24
N THR A 221 55.92 8.43 -45.78
CA THR A 221 55.45 9.76 -45.30
C THR A 221 54.08 10.09 -45.98
N SER A 222 53.20 10.98 -45.49
CA SER A 222 53.18 12.46 -45.72
C SER A 222 53.72 12.88 -47.10
N THR A 223 53.23 13.86 -47.88
CA THR A 223 52.23 14.93 -47.73
C THR A 223 51.83 15.28 -49.19
N ILE A 224 50.69 15.88 -49.52
CA ILE A 224 49.71 16.58 -48.69
C ILE A 224 48.39 15.80 -48.69
#